data_AF-A0A7J8GZ49-F1
#
_entry.id   AF-A0A7J8GZ49-F1
#
_cell.length_a   1.000
_cell.length_b   1.000
_cell.length_c   1.000
_cell.angle_alpha   90.00
_cell.angle_beta   90.00
_cell.angle_gamma   90.00
#
_symmetry.space_group_name_H-M   'P 1'
#
loop_
_entity.id
_entity.type
_entity.pdbx_description
1 polymer ?
#
loop_
_entity_poly.entity_id
_entity_poly.type
_entity_poly.pdbx_seq_one_letter_code
_entity_poly.pdbx_strand_id
1 'polypeptide(L)'
;MFQLQGAQMVQTLERSLRTRLPESLKVYGTIYYMNRGNPFKLKALVDKWPEFNTVVVRPQEQMTDDLDHYTNTYQIYSSDPKNCQSFLDSPGVLNWKQHLQIQSTQPTLKEAIRNLAALKSSKVEETENLLYMVADIVKKLVPSLLDVKKLPPTGGKPKAINQEMFKLSSLAVTHAALVNKFWHFGGNERSQRFIERCIQNFPTFCLLGPEGTPVSWSLMDQTGEIRMGGTVPEYRRQGLSSQLLYTHTQALNKRDIPTYCHTAKNNKIIQKVCYNLHLLSMPCSWNQWHCVPL
;
A
#
# COMPACT_ATOMS: atom_id res chain seq x y z
N MET A 1 4.43 18.97 -17.66
CA MET A 1 4.48 17.51 -17.37
C MET A 1 5.87 17.01 -17.69
N PHE A 2 6.58 16.47 -16.70
CA PHE A 2 7.90 15.86 -16.86
C PHE A 2 7.83 14.40 -16.40
N GLN A 3 8.25 13.47 -17.25
CA GLN A 3 8.51 12.10 -16.83
C GLN A 3 9.90 12.03 -16.23
N LEU A 4 10.02 11.58 -14.98
CA LEU A 4 11.31 11.42 -14.34
C LEU A 4 12.01 10.18 -14.91
N GLN A 5 13.22 10.39 -15.44
CA GLN A 5 14.07 9.35 -16.00
C GLN A 5 15.44 9.37 -15.32
N GLY A 6 16.03 8.20 -15.10
CA GLY A 6 17.34 8.07 -14.47
C GLY A 6 17.32 8.06 -12.94
N ALA A 7 18.28 7.33 -12.36
CA ALA A 7 18.31 7.04 -10.92
C ALA A 7 18.40 8.30 -10.05
N GLN A 8 19.17 9.31 -10.46
CA GLN A 8 19.38 10.52 -9.66
C GLN A 8 18.11 11.35 -9.48
N MET A 9 17.27 11.45 -10.53
CA MET A 9 15.99 12.17 -10.45
C MET A 9 15.03 11.43 -9.50
N VAL A 10 14.92 10.10 -9.63
CA VAL A 10 14.04 9.29 -8.79
C VAL A 10 14.51 9.25 -7.33
N GLN A 11 15.82 9.24 -7.06
CA GLN A 11 16.39 9.39 -5.71
C GLN A 11 16.12 10.77 -5.11
N THR A 12 16.16 11.82 -5.93
CA THR A 12 15.83 13.19 -5.49
C THR A 12 14.35 13.30 -5.15
N LEU A 13 13.49 12.70 -5.97
CA LEU A 13 12.07 12.59 -5.68
C LEU A 13 11.81 11.81 -4.38
N GLU A 14 12.49 10.67 -4.16
CA GLU A 14 12.37 9.88 -2.92
C GLU A 14 12.66 10.72 -1.68
N ARG A 15 13.79 11.44 -1.68
CA ARG A 15 14.19 12.34 -0.57
C ARG A 15 13.18 13.46 -0.35
N SER A 16 12.69 14.05 -1.43
CA SER A 16 11.72 15.15 -1.40
C SER A 16 10.34 14.68 -0.89
N LEU A 17 9.89 13.48 -1.25
CA LEU A 17 8.65 12.91 -0.74
C LEU A 17 8.76 12.51 0.73
N ARG A 18 9.93 12.04 1.19
CA ARG A 18 10.15 11.67 2.59
C ARG A 18 9.86 12.82 3.56
N THR A 19 10.17 14.06 3.19
CA THR A 19 9.92 15.25 4.04
C THR A 19 8.44 15.63 4.14
N ARG A 20 7.58 15.04 3.32
CA ARG A 20 6.13 15.30 3.23
C ARG A 20 5.28 14.15 3.78
N LEU A 21 5.91 13.21 4.48
CA LEU A 21 5.19 12.16 5.18
C LEU A 21 4.36 12.76 6.32
N PRO A 22 3.17 12.21 6.62
CA PRO A 22 2.64 10.94 6.10
C PRO A 22 1.78 11.09 4.83
N GLU A 23 1.54 12.32 4.36
CA GLU A 23 0.66 12.58 3.21
C GLU A 23 1.21 12.03 1.89
N SER A 24 2.53 11.96 1.74
CA SER A 24 3.20 11.41 0.56
C SER A 24 3.37 9.88 0.59
N LEU A 25 2.95 9.19 1.66
CA LEU A 25 3.37 7.83 1.98
C LEU A 25 3.13 6.82 0.85
N LYS A 26 1.97 6.90 0.18
CA LYS A 26 1.63 6.01 -0.96
C LYS A 26 2.63 6.16 -2.11
N VAL A 27 2.95 7.40 -2.47
CA VAL A 27 3.90 7.72 -3.56
C VAL A 27 5.32 7.44 -3.12
N TYR A 28 5.71 7.85 -1.91
CA TYR A 28 7.03 7.60 -1.34
C TYR A 28 7.40 6.11 -1.33
N GLY A 29 6.51 5.25 -0.82
CA GLY A 29 6.74 3.80 -0.81
C GLY A 29 6.85 3.20 -2.21
N THR A 30 6.11 3.76 -3.18
CA THR A 30 6.21 3.34 -4.58
C THR A 30 7.54 3.75 -5.20
N ILE A 31 7.97 5.01 -5.01
CA ILE A 31 9.26 5.51 -5.48
C ILE A 31 10.43 4.75 -4.83
N TYR A 32 10.31 4.37 -3.56
CA TYR A 32 11.30 3.54 -2.86
C TYR A 32 11.56 2.22 -3.60
N TYR A 33 10.52 1.51 -4.04
CA TYR A 33 10.68 0.28 -4.81
C TYR A 33 11.05 0.52 -6.27
N MET A 34 10.65 1.66 -6.86
CA MET A 34 11.15 2.06 -8.18
C MET A 34 12.67 2.26 -8.18
N ASN A 35 13.24 2.85 -7.12
CA ASN A 35 14.70 2.96 -6.95
C ASN A 35 15.40 1.63 -6.68
N ARG A 36 14.66 0.54 -6.49
CA ARG A 36 15.17 -0.80 -6.15
C ARG A 36 14.72 -1.83 -7.18
N GLY A 37 14.96 -1.52 -8.44
CA GLY A 37 14.69 -2.41 -9.58
C GLY A 37 13.32 -2.24 -10.22
N ASN A 38 12.41 -1.45 -9.64
CA ASN A 38 11.10 -1.14 -10.20
C ASN A 38 10.34 -2.41 -10.68
N PRO A 39 10.02 -3.34 -9.77
CA PRO A 39 9.44 -4.64 -10.13
C PRO A 39 8.11 -4.53 -10.91
N PHE A 40 7.41 -3.40 -10.72
CA PHE A 40 6.14 -3.11 -11.40
C PHE A 40 6.29 -2.32 -12.71
N LYS A 41 7.52 -1.94 -13.10
CA LYS A 41 7.83 -1.14 -14.30
C LYS A 41 7.01 0.15 -14.37
N LEU A 42 6.87 0.82 -13.23
CA LEU A 42 6.10 2.05 -13.12
C LEU A 42 6.88 3.26 -13.65
N LYS A 43 6.14 4.31 -14.02
CA LYS A 43 6.67 5.62 -14.42
C LYS A 43 6.24 6.67 -13.39
N ALA A 44 7.11 7.62 -13.08
CA ALA A 44 6.79 8.78 -12.25
C ALA A 44 6.69 10.03 -13.14
N LEU A 45 5.57 10.74 -13.03
CA LEU A 45 5.28 12.00 -13.70
C LEU A 45 5.15 13.11 -12.67
N VAL A 46 5.67 14.29 -13.00
CA VAL A 46 5.52 15.50 -12.19
C VAL A 46 5.02 16.67 -13.03
N ASP A 47 4.37 17.63 -12.40
CA ASP A 47 3.91 18.86 -13.07
C ASP A 47 5.09 19.73 -13.51
N LYS A 48 6.05 19.93 -12.60
CA LYS A 48 7.32 20.67 -12.79
C LYS A 48 8.47 19.96 -12.08
N TRP A 49 9.71 20.29 -12.44
CA TRP A 49 10.91 19.70 -11.85
C TRP A 49 12.02 20.74 -11.72
N PRO A 50 12.83 20.74 -10.64
CA PRO A 50 12.80 19.83 -9.49
C PRO A 50 11.75 20.13 -8.41
N GLU A 51 11.22 21.35 -8.34
CA GLU A 51 10.25 21.80 -7.33
C GLU A 51 8.80 21.43 -7.70
N PHE A 52 8.49 20.15 -7.83
CA PHE A 52 7.13 19.67 -8.15
C PHE A 52 6.08 20.10 -7.12
N ASN A 53 4.84 20.31 -7.58
CA ASN A 53 3.67 20.33 -6.68
C ASN A 53 2.97 18.97 -6.68
N THR A 54 2.77 18.36 -7.85
CA THR A 54 2.01 17.11 -7.98
C THR A 54 2.88 16.01 -8.59
N VAL A 55 2.79 14.81 -8.03
CA VAL A 55 3.44 13.59 -8.51
C VAL A 55 2.34 12.56 -8.79
N VAL A 56 2.42 11.94 -9.97
CA VAL A 56 1.62 10.77 -10.34
C VAL A 56 2.58 9.64 -10.67
N VAL A 57 2.49 8.55 -9.93
CA VAL A 57 3.09 7.27 -10.34
C VAL A 57 2.03 6.46 -11.06
N ARG A 58 2.38 5.93 -12.23
CA ARG A 58 1.45 5.21 -13.10
C ARG A 58 2.08 3.97 -13.73
N PRO A 59 1.27 3.02 -14.24
CA PRO A 59 1.76 1.90 -15.02
C PRO A 59 2.34 2.38 -16.35
N GLN A 60 3.31 1.62 -16.87
CA GLN A 60 3.81 1.80 -18.25
C GLN A 60 2.72 1.40 -19.27
N GLU A 61 2.73 2.04 -20.45
CA GLU A 61 1.74 1.85 -21.53
C GLU A 61 1.62 0.41 -22.06
N GLN A 62 2.50 -0.51 -21.65
CA GLN A 62 2.44 -1.94 -22.02
C GLN A 62 1.40 -2.74 -21.22
N MET A 63 0.69 -2.12 -20.28
CA MET A 63 -0.48 -2.74 -19.65
C MET A 63 -1.67 -2.66 -20.62
N THR A 64 -2.01 -3.78 -21.25
CA THR A 64 -2.99 -3.86 -22.35
C THR A 64 -4.39 -4.29 -21.91
N ASP A 65 -4.59 -4.62 -20.62
CA ASP A 65 -5.90 -5.01 -20.10
C ASP A 65 -6.59 -3.79 -19.47
N ASP A 66 -7.45 -3.15 -20.26
CA ASP A 66 -8.21 -1.97 -19.83
C ASP A 66 -9.17 -2.26 -18.68
N LEU A 67 -9.44 -3.53 -18.34
CA LEU A 67 -10.32 -3.92 -17.25
C LEU A 67 -9.57 -4.26 -15.95
N ASP A 68 -8.23 -4.29 -15.99
CA ASP A 68 -7.39 -4.69 -14.85
C ASP A 68 -7.04 -3.52 -13.92
N HIS A 69 -8.00 -3.14 -13.07
CA HIS A 69 -7.79 -2.10 -12.06
C HIS A 69 -6.68 -2.43 -11.04
N TYR A 70 -6.29 -3.71 -10.87
CA TYR A 70 -5.21 -4.09 -9.95
C TYR A 70 -3.85 -3.59 -10.45
N THR A 71 -3.64 -3.63 -11.77
CA THR A 71 -2.41 -3.15 -12.40
C THR A 71 -2.55 -1.74 -12.96
N ASN A 72 -3.76 -1.31 -13.33
CA ASN A 72 -4.12 0.06 -13.71
C ASN A 72 -4.22 1.00 -12.48
N THR A 73 -3.25 0.89 -11.56
CA THR A 73 -3.21 1.67 -10.32
C THR A 73 -2.28 2.87 -10.45
N TYR A 74 -2.79 4.03 -10.02
CA TYR A 74 -2.11 5.32 -9.99
C TYR A 74 -1.93 5.77 -8.53
N GLN A 75 -0.73 6.21 -8.15
CA GLN A 75 -0.46 6.79 -6.83
C GLN A 75 -0.23 8.29 -6.97
N ILE A 76 -0.98 9.08 -6.21
CA ILE A 76 -0.98 10.55 -6.34
C ILE A 76 -0.61 11.21 -5.01
N TYR A 77 0.29 12.19 -5.12
CA TYR A 77 0.59 13.15 -4.07
C TYR A 77 0.56 14.56 -4.67
N SER A 78 -0.03 15.52 -3.98
CA SER A 78 0.06 16.94 -4.32
C SER A 78 0.29 17.82 -3.10
N SER A 79 1.24 18.75 -3.17
CA SER A 79 1.35 19.84 -2.19
C SER A 79 0.30 20.93 -2.39
N ASP A 80 -0.42 20.91 -3.51
CA ASP A 80 -1.55 21.78 -3.80
C ASP A 80 -2.74 20.97 -4.37
N PRO A 81 -3.47 20.22 -3.51
CA PRO A 81 -4.58 19.39 -3.96
C PRO A 81 -5.70 20.16 -4.65
N LYS A 82 -5.87 21.45 -4.33
CA LYS A 82 -6.95 22.29 -4.90
C LYS A 82 -6.68 22.63 -6.36
N ASN A 83 -5.42 22.83 -6.73
CA ASN A 83 -5.04 23.24 -8.08
C ASN A 83 -4.40 22.12 -8.91
N CYS A 84 -4.27 20.89 -8.37
CA CYS A 84 -3.68 19.77 -9.10
C CYS A 84 -4.54 19.25 -10.27
N GLN A 85 -5.81 19.63 -10.32
CA GLN A 85 -6.78 19.12 -11.30
C GLN A 85 -6.33 19.33 -12.75
N SER A 86 -5.76 20.49 -13.10
CA SER A 86 -5.28 20.79 -14.45
C SER A 86 -4.15 19.87 -14.90
N PHE A 87 -3.25 19.53 -13.98
CA PHE A 87 -2.18 18.56 -14.25
C PHE A 87 -2.74 17.14 -14.38
N LEU A 88 -3.65 16.73 -13.49
CA LEU A 88 -4.27 15.40 -13.56
C LEU A 88 -5.14 15.20 -14.83
N ASP A 89 -5.72 16.27 -15.36
CA ASP A 89 -6.47 16.29 -16.62
C ASP A 89 -5.58 16.27 -17.87
N SER A 90 -4.27 16.52 -17.71
CA SER A 90 -3.35 16.61 -18.84
C SER A 90 -3.27 15.27 -19.60
N PRO A 91 -3.23 15.30 -20.95
CA PRO A 91 -3.10 14.09 -21.75
C PRO A 91 -1.92 13.22 -21.31
N GLY A 92 -2.16 11.93 -21.12
CA GLY A 92 -1.12 10.98 -20.73
C GLY A 92 -0.77 10.97 -19.23
N VAL A 93 -1.49 11.69 -18.37
CA VAL A 93 -1.30 11.56 -16.91
C VAL A 93 -2.14 10.41 -16.35
N LEU A 94 -3.46 10.47 -16.51
CA LEU A 94 -4.40 9.41 -16.15
C LEU A 94 -5.08 8.88 -17.42
N ASN A 95 -5.13 7.55 -17.59
CA ASN A 95 -5.89 6.95 -18.67
C ASN A 95 -7.34 6.74 -18.23
N TRP A 96 -8.24 7.66 -18.57
CA TRP A 96 -9.66 7.58 -18.23
C TRP A 96 -10.48 6.66 -19.15
N LYS A 97 -9.86 5.99 -20.13
CA LYS A 97 -10.54 5.04 -21.03
C LYS A 97 -10.53 3.60 -20.51
N GLN A 98 -9.86 3.36 -19.38
CA GLN A 98 -9.72 2.04 -18.75
C GLN A 98 -10.32 2.08 -17.33
N HIS A 99 -10.62 0.90 -16.80
CA HIS A 99 -10.84 0.71 -15.37
C HIS A 99 -9.53 1.02 -14.65
N LEU A 100 -9.56 2.01 -13.78
CA LEU A 100 -8.38 2.46 -13.07
C LEU A 100 -8.64 2.60 -11.58
N GLN A 101 -7.56 2.48 -10.82
CA GLN A 101 -7.57 2.68 -9.38
C GLN A 101 -6.63 3.83 -9.03
N ILE A 102 -7.13 4.89 -8.40
CA ILE A 102 -6.31 5.96 -7.86
C ILE A 102 -6.16 5.72 -6.36
N GLN A 103 -4.94 5.84 -5.83
CA GLN A 103 -4.65 5.71 -4.41
C GLN A 103 -3.88 6.91 -3.90
N SER A 104 -4.23 7.39 -2.71
CA SER A 104 -3.51 8.45 -2.02
C SER A 104 -3.68 8.39 -0.52
N THR A 105 -2.74 8.98 0.20
CA THR A 105 -2.85 9.26 1.63
C THR A 105 -3.35 10.68 1.92
N GLN A 106 -3.88 11.39 0.90
CA GLN A 106 -4.43 12.74 1.02
C GLN A 106 -5.95 12.75 0.77
N PRO A 107 -6.79 12.85 1.81
CA PRO A 107 -8.25 12.94 1.63
C PRO A 107 -8.67 14.22 0.88
N THR A 108 -7.83 15.26 0.90
CA THR A 108 -8.04 16.53 0.19
C THR A 108 -8.04 16.40 -1.34
N LEU A 109 -7.55 15.29 -1.91
CA LEU A 109 -7.63 15.03 -3.36
C LEU A 109 -9.03 14.57 -3.83
N LYS A 110 -9.92 14.25 -2.89
CA LYS A 110 -11.25 13.70 -3.17
C LYS A 110 -12.05 14.53 -4.15
N GLU A 111 -12.13 15.84 -3.93
CA GLU A 111 -12.92 16.74 -4.77
C GLU A 111 -12.35 16.82 -6.19
N ALA A 112 -11.03 16.97 -6.32
CA ALA A 112 -10.36 16.99 -7.62
C ALA A 112 -10.60 15.70 -8.42
N ILE A 113 -10.50 14.53 -7.77
CA ILE A 113 -10.72 13.23 -8.42
C ILE A 113 -12.18 13.05 -8.85
N ARG A 114 -13.14 13.41 -7.99
CA ARG A 114 -14.58 13.38 -8.34
C ARG A 114 -14.90 14.27 -9.53
N ASN A 115 -14.38 15.50 -9.53
CA ASN A 115 -14.61 16.46 -10.60
C ASN A 115 -14.06 15.94 -11.93
N LEU A 116 -12.85 15.37 -11.93
CA LEU A 116 -12.24 14.79 -13.12
C LEU A 116 -13.02 13.58 -13.62
N ALA A 117 -13.42 12.67 -12.73
CA ALA A 117 -14.20 11.51 -13.14
C ALA A 117 -15.54 11.91 -13.75
N ALA A 118 -16.22 12.92 -13.19
CA ALA A 118 -17.44 13.47 -13.79
C ALA A 118 -17.19 14.07 -15.18
N LEU A 119 -16.12 14.87 -15.33
CA LEU A 119 -15.71 15.44 -16.62
C LEU A 119 -15.37 14.38 -17.67
N LYS A 120 -14.86 13.22 -17.22
CA LYS A 120 -14.47 12.09 -18.07
C LYS A 120 -15.54 11.01 -18.16
N SER A 121 -16.78 11.30 -17.76
CA SER A 121 -17.91 10.36 -17.79
C SER A 121 -17.55 9.01 -17.18
N SER A 122 -16.92 9.01 -16.01
CA SER A 122 -16.52 7.81 -15.28
C SER A 122 -17.27 7.71 -13.96
N LYS A 123 -17.80 6.53 -13.65
CA LYS A 123 -18.34 6.21 -12.33
C LYS A 123 -17.20 6.06 -11.33
N VAL A 124 -17.37 6.56 -10.11
CA VAL A 124 -16.38 6.46 -9.04
C VAL A 124 -16.95 5.73 -7.83
N GLU A 125 -16.24 4.71 -7.37
CA GLU A 125 -16.43 4.09 -6.07
C GLU A 125 -15.28 4.47 -5.15
N GLU A 126 -15.61 4.97 -3.95
CA GLU A 126 -14.64 5.51 -3.02
C GLU A 126 -14.49 4.64 -1.78
N THR A 127 -13.26 4.47 -1.32
CA THR A 127 -12.94 3.79 -0.07
C THR A 127 -11.99 4.64 0.74
N GLU A 128 -12.35 4.89 2.01
CA GLU A 128 -11.51 5.56 2.98
C GLU A 128 -11.28 4.66 4.20
N ASN A 129 -10.02 4.37 4.47
CA ASN A 129 -9.58 3.44 5.52
C ASN A 129 -8.64 4.14 6.52
N LEU A 130 -8.55 3.55 7.72
CA LEU A 130 -7.60 3.98 8.73
C LEU A 130 -6.19 3.56 8.30
N LEU A 131 -5.22 4.45 8.48
CA LEU A 131 -3.83 4.24 8.11
C LEU A 131 -2.96 4.08 9.36
N TYR A 132 -2.06 3.10 9.35
CA TYR A 132 -1.18 2.78 10.46
C TYR A 132 0.27 2.67 10.01
N MET A 133 1.20 3.21 10.80
CA MET A 133 2.64 3.02 10.62
C MET A 133 3.27 2.39 11.86
N VAL A 134 4.36 1.64 11.65
CA VAL A 134 5.13 1.04 12.75
C VAL A 134 5.87 2.14 13.52
N ALA A 135 5.77 2.15 14.86
CA ALA A 135 6.35 3.20 15.69
C ALA A 135 7.85 3.45 15.44
N ASP A 136 8.64 2.39 15.29
CA ASP A 136 10.08 2.50 14.97
C ASP A 136 10.34 3.15 13.61
N ILE A 137 9.47 2.89 12.62
CA ILE A 137 9.56 3.51 11.30
C ILE A 137 9.17 4.98 11.40
N VAL A 138 8.12 5.32 12.16
CA VAL A 138 7.75 6.72 12.42
C VAL A 138 8.90 7.46 13.11
N LYS A 139 9.57 6.84 14.09
CA LYS A 139 10.76 7.40 14.76
C LYS A 139 11.87 7.77 13.78
N LYS A 140 12.10 6.92 12.77
CA LYS A 140 13.15 7.12 11.76
C LYS A 140 12.75 8.09 10.65
N LEU A 141 11.49 8.07 10.22
CA LEU A 141 11.03 8.79 9.03
C LEU A 141 10.36 10.12 9.34
N VAL A 142 9.56 10.19 10.41
CA VAL A 142 8.72 11.34 10.76
C VAL A 142 8.65 11.52 12.28
N PRO A 143 9.79 11.77 12.97
CA PRO A 143 9.84 11.82 14.43
C PRO A 143 8.92 12.88 15.05
N SER A 144 8.56 13.93 14.29
CA SER A 144 7.60 14.96 14.71
C SER A 144 6.19 14.43 15.00
N LEU A 145 5.82 13.26 14.47
CA LEU A 145 4.54 12.61 14.73
C LEU A 145 4.55 11.73 15.99
N LEU A 146 5.70 11.55 16.63
CA LEU A 146 5.78 10.74 17.86
C LEU A 146 5.40 11.55 19.08
N ASP A 147 4.27 11.19 19.69
CA ASP A 147 4.01 11.53 21.08
C ASP A 147 4.69 10.49 21.99
N VAL A 148 5.95 10.76 22.34
CA VAL A 148 6.80 9.86 23.15
C VAL A 148 6.16 9.50 24.50
N LYS A 149 5.23 10.34 25.01
CA LYS A 149 4.55 10.12 26.29
C LYS A 149 3.45 9.05 26.23
N LYS A 150 3.03 8.60 25.03
CA LYS A 150 1.94 7.63 24.84
C LYS A 150 2.40 6.23 24.44
N LEU A 151 3.70 6.01 24.22
CA LEU A 151 4.23 4.73 23.81
C LEU A 151 4.73 3.92 25.02
N PRO A 152 4.22 2.70 25.25
CA PRO A 152 4.72 1.85 26.33
C PRO A 152 6.19 1.48 26.11
N PRO A 153 7.02 1.45 27.17
CA PRO A 153 8.47 1.26 27.07
C PRO A 153 8.90 -0.10 26.50
N THR A 154 8.04 -1.11 26.55
CA THR A 154 8.37 -2.50 26.15
C THR A 154 8.11 -2.83 24.68
N GLY A 155 7.61 -1.89 23.87
CA GLY A 155 7.14 -2.16 22.51
C GLY A 155 5.91 -3.09 22.49
N GLY A 156 5.16 -3.08 21.38
CA GLY A 156 3.98 -3.94 21.24
C GLY A 156 4.43 -5.36 20.89
N LYS A 157 4.05 -6.36 21.68
CA LYS A 157 4.37 -7.77 21.42
C LYS A 157 3.09 -8.60 21.30
N PRO A 158 3.01 -9.51 20.32
CA PRO A 158 1.89 -10.43 20.20
C PRO A 158 1.90 -11.44 21.36
N LYS A 159 0.75 -12.04 21.63
CA LYS A 159 0.68 -13.26 22.46
C LYS A 159 1.44 -14.39 21.75
N ALA A 160 2.12 -15.22 22.54
CA ALA A 160 2.75 -16.42 22.01
C ALA A 160 1.72 -17.33 21.34
N ILE A 161 2.12 -17.95 20.23
CA ILE A 161 1.33 -18.96 19.51
C ILE A 161 1.93 -20.34 19.77
N ASN A 162 1.18 -21.41 19.48
CA ASN A 162 1.73 -22.76 19.51
C ASN A 162 2.73 -22.95 18.35
N GLN A 163 4.03 -22.80 18.64
CA GLN A 163 5.11 -22.90 17.66
C GLN A 163 5.41 -24.34 17.22
N GLU A 164 4.94 -25.35 17.98
CA GLU A 164 5.02 -26.74 17.58
C GLU A 164 4.03 -27.00 16.43
N MET A 165 2.81 -26.48 16.55
CA MET A 165 1.73 -26.61 15.57
C MET A 165 1.90 -25.67 14.36
N PHE A 166 2.33 -24.43 14.60
CA PHE A 166 2.40 -23.40 13.57
C PHE A 166 3.85 -23.06 13.24
N LYS A 167 4.25 -23.29 11.99
CA LYS A 167 5.63 -23.04 11.52
C LYS A 167 5.70 -21.79 10.66
N LEU A 168 6.62 -20.89 10.99
CA LEU A 168 6.89 -19.70 10.18
C LEU A 168 7.54 -20.10 8.85
N SER A 169 7.03 -19.57 7.75
CA SER A 169 7.55 -19.76 6.40
C SER A 169 7.24 -18.54 5.52
N SER A 170 7.46 -18.66 4.21
CA SER A 170 7.10 -17.67 3.20
C SER A 170 6.07 -18.24 2.22
N LEU A 171 5.34 -17.35 1.54
CA LEU A 171 4.43 -17.77 0.49
C LEU A 171 5.22 -18.13 -0.78
N ALA A 172 4.89 -19.27 -1.38
CA ALA A 172 5.23 -19.58 -2.76
C ALA A 172 4.15 -19.02 -3.72
N VAL A 173 4.49 -18.86 -4.99
CA VAL A 173 3.55 -18.38 -6.03
C VAL A 173 2.31 -19.27 -6.13
N THR A 174 2.48 -20.58 -5.92
CA THR A 174 1.37 -21.55 -5.87
C THR A 174 0.34 -21.26 -4.78
N HIS A 175 0.68 -20.46 -3.76
CA HIS A 175 -0.28 -20.03 -2.73
C HIS A 175 -1.10 -18.80 -3.14
N ALA A 176 -0.88 -18.21 -4.31
CA ALA A 176 -1.62 -17.03 -4.75
C ALA A 176 -3.13 -17.27 -4.83
N ALA A 177 -3.56 -18.46 -5.28
CA ALA A 177 -4.98 -18.83 -5.32
C ALA A 177 -5.64 -18.81 -3.93
N LEU A 178 -4.93 -19.24 -2.88
CA LEU A 178 -5.40 -19.18 -1.49
C LEU A 178 -5.58 -17.73 -1.05
N VAL A 179 -4.58 -16.87 -1.27
CA VAL A 179 -4.66 -15.45 -0.95
C VAL A 179 -5.82 -14.80 -1.72
N ASN A 180 -5.95 -15.11 -3.01
CA ASN A 180 -6.98 -14.58 -3.89
C ASN A 180 -8.39 -14.92 -3.42
N LYS A 181 -8.60 -16.13 -2.90
CA LYS A 181 -9.88 -16.60 -2.35
C LYS A 181 -10.33 -15.78 -1.13
N PHE A 182 -9.40 -15.35 -0.27
CA PHE A 182 -9.71 -14.70 1.01
C PHE A 182 -9.53 -13.19 1.00
N TRP A 183 -8.84 -12.64 0.00
CA TRP A 183 -8.65 -11.21 -0.11
C TRP A 183 -9.97 -10.54 -0.49
N HIS A 184 -10.33 -9.46 0.22
CA HIS A 184 -11.58 -8.74 0.00
C HIS A 184 -11.75 -8.23 -1.44
N PHE A 185 -10.65 -7.81 -2.07
CA PHE A 185 -10.65 -7.39 -3.48
C PHE A 185 -10.24 -8.52 -4.42
N GLY A 186 -10.13 -9.76 -3.95
CA GLY A 186 -9.74 -10.92 -4.75
C GLY A 186 -10.91 -11.60 -5.44
N GLY A 187 -10.68 -12.84 -5.87
CA GLY A 187 -11.71 -13.72 -6.40
C GLY A 187 -11.80 -13.80 -7.93
N ASN A 188 -10.86 -13.19 -8.67
CA ASN A 188 -10.78 -13.32 -10.12
C ASN A 188 -9.34 -13.57 -10.60
N GLU A 189 -9.14 -13.80 -11.89
CA GLU A 189 -7.83 -14.10 -12.46
C GLU A 189 -6.87 -12.90 -12.41
N ARG A 190 -7.38 -11.68 -12.57
CA ARG A 190 -6.57 -10.45 -12.56
C ARG A 190 -5.99 -10.21 -11.17
N SER A 191 -6.81 -10.35 -10.14
CA SER A 191 -6.34 -10.28 -8.75
C SER A 191 -5.33 -11.39 -8.44
N GLN A 192 -5.52 -12.61 -8.96
CA GLN A 192 -4.54 -13.68 -8.78
C GLN A 192 -3.19 -13.33 -9.42
N ARG A 193 -3.16 -12.88 -10.68
CA ARG A 193 -1.92 -12.46 -11.36
C ARG A 193 -1.21 -11.32 -10.61
N PHE A 194 -1.97 -10.37 -10.08
CA PHE A 194 -1.43 -9.30 -9.24
C PHE A 194 -0.78 -9.85 -7.97
N ILE A 195 -1.44 -10.78 -7.28
CA ILE A 195 -0.91 -11.45 -6.07
C ILE A 195 0.35 -12.26 -6.40
N GLU A 196 0.36 -13.03 -7.48
CA GLU A 196 1.52 -13.80 -7.93
C GLU A 196 2.73 -12.89 -8.13
N ARG A 197 2.54 -11.76 -8.81
CA ARG A 197 3.59 -10.75 -8.99
C ARG A 197 4.07 -10.16 -7.67
N CYS A 198 3.17 -9.91 -6.72
CA CYS A 198 3.54 -9.43 -5.39
C CYS A 198 4.39 -10.46 -4.62
N ILE A 199 3.97 -11.74 -4.62
CA ILE A 199 4.70 -12.83 -3.96
C ILE A 199 6.11 -13.00 -4.55
N GLN A 200 6.27 -12.86 -5.86
CA GLN A 200 7.55 -12.99 -6.54
C GLN A 200 8.54 -11.86 -6.20
N ASN A 201 8.04 -10.65 -5.94
CA ASN A 201 8.88 -9.45 -5.90
C ASN A 201 9.04 -8.83 -4.51
N PHE A 202 8.22 -9.21 -3.53
CA PHE A 202 8.24 -8.60 -2.19
C PHE A 202 8.33 -9.64 -1.07
N PRO A 203 8.83 -9.25 0.12
CA PRO A 203 8.80 -10.12 1.27
C PRO A 203 7.39 -10.62 1.60
N THR A 204 7.29 -11.93 1.87
CA THR A 204 6.05 -12.57 2.31
C THR A 204 6.32 -13.45 3.52
N PHE A 205 5.31 -13.53 4.39
CA PHE A 205 5.36 -14.36 5.59
C PHE A 205 4.05 -15.11 5.74
N CYS A 206 4.14 -16.39 6.07
CA CYS A 206 3.00 -17.20 6.44
C CYS A 206 3.30 -18.08 7.66
N LEU A 207 2.23 -18.54 8.30
CA LEU A 207 2.28 -19.63 9.25
C LEU A 207 1.67 -20.86 8.57
N LEU A 208 2.43 -21.93 8.51
CA LEU A 208 1.98 -23.24 8.06
C LEU A 208 1.23 -23.92 9.22
N GLY A 209 0.10 -24.54 8.93
CA GLY A 209 -0.63 -25.39 9.88
C GLY A 209 -0.11 -26.83 9.90
N PRO A 210 -0.82 -27.74 10.60
CA PRO A 210 -0.46 -29.16 10.73
C PRO A 210 -0.26 -29.87 9.39
N GLU A 211 -1.08 -29.52 8.38
CA GLU A 211 -1.03 -30.08 7.03
C GLU A 211 0.10 -29.50 6.17
N GLY A 212 0.98 -28.66 6.73
CA GLY A 212 2.06 -28.00 5.99
C GLY A 212 1.60 -26.89 5.02
N THR A 213 0.31 -26.51 5.05
CA THR A 213 -0.25 -25.46 4.18
C THR A 213 -0.41 -24.13 4.92
N PRO A 214 -0.36 -22.97 4.23
CA PRO A 214 -0.54 -21.67 4.88
C PRO A 214 -1.93 -21.51 5.52
N VAL A 215 -1.97 -21.23 6.81
CA VAL A 215 -3.21 -20.97 7.57
C VAL A 215 -3.39 -19.50 7.94
N SER A 216 -2.30 -18.74 7.93
CA SER A 216 -2.27 -17.30 8.16
C SER A 216 -1.14 -16.69 7.34
N TRP A 217 -1.31 -15.50 6.77
CA TRP A 217 -0.29 -14.87 5.93
C TRP A 217 -0.38 -13.34 5.92
N SER A 218 0.72 -12.73 5.47
CA SER A 218 0.79 -11.32 5.11
C SER A 218 1.82 -11.13 3.99
N LEU A 219 1.54 -10.21 3.07
CA LEU A 219 2.43 -9.83 1.98
C LEU A 219 2.37 -8.32 1.76
N MET A 220 3.18 -7.83 0.83
CA MET A 220 3.23 -6.42 0.47
C MET A 220 2.92 -6.22 -1.01
N ASP A 221 2.63 -4.98 -1.39
CA ASP A 221 2.58 -4.57 -2.79
C ASP A 221 3.65 -3.51 -3.12
N GLN A 222 3.62 -3.06 -4.38
CA GLN A 222 4.53 -2.07 -4.93
C GLN A 222 4.49 -0.71 -4.24
N THR A 223 3.54 -0.46 -3.34
CA THR A 223 3.37 0.82 -2.65
C THR A 223 4.02 0.85 -1.26
N GLY A 224 4.72 -0.21 -0.84
CA GLY A 224 5.28 -0.29 0.53
C GLY A 224 4.28 -0.72 1.59
N GLU A 225 3.09 -1.14 1.18
CA GLU A 225 1.98 -1.46 2.07
C GLU A 225 1.95 -2.94 2.42
N ILE A 226 1.89 -3.28 3.72
CA ILE A 226 1.45 -4.62 4.14
C ILE A 226 -0.06 -4.71 3.90
N ARG A 227 -0.46 -5.62 3.01
CA ARG A 227 -1.85 -5.84 2.63
C ARG A 227 -2.07 -7.30 2.22
N MET A 228 -3.30 -7.61 1.79
CA MET A 228 -3.68 -8.96 1.35
C MET A 228 -3.45 -10.05 2.42
N GLY A 229 -3.34 -9.64 3.69
CA GLY A 229 -3.17 -10.54 4.81
C GLY A 229 -4.48 -11.25 5.15
N GLY A 230 -4.38 -12.49 5.62
CA GLY A 230 -5.53 -13.33 5.88
C GLY A 230 -5.24 -14.39 6.94
N THR A 231 -6.31 -14.94 7.49
CA THR A 231 -6.25 -16.14 8.33
C THR A 231 -7.47 -16.99 8.00
N VAL A 232 -7.20 -18.25 7.68
CA VAL A 232 -8.21 -19.28 7.40
C VAL A 232 -9.20 -19.36 8.58
N PRO A 233 -10.52 -19.38 8.34
CA PRO A 233 -11.54 -19.23 9.39
C PRO A 233 -11.35 -20.10 10.63
N GLU A 234 -10.99 -21.37 10.41
CA GLU A 234 -10.82 -22.38 11.44
C GLU A 234 -9.63 -22.08 12.38
N TYR A 235 -8.65 -21.31 11.91
CA TYR A 235 -7.44 -20.93 12.65
C TYR A 235 -7.51 -19.52 13.27
N ARG A 236 -8.66 -18.84 13.17
CA ARG A 236 -8.84 -17.49 13.73
C ARG A 236 -8.90 -17.52 15.26
N ARG A 237 -8.73 -16.33 15.87
CA ARG A 237 -8.77 -16.09 17.33
C ARG A 237 -7.65 -16.76 18.14
N GLN A 238 -6.60 -17.25 17.48
CA GLN A 238 -5.42 -17.84 18.12
C GLN A 238 -4.19 -16.90 18.15
N GLY A 239 -4.35 -15.63 17.76
CA GLY A 239 -3.27 -14.64 17.74
C GLY A 239 -2.33 -14.70 16.52
N LEU A 240 -2.59 -15.60 15.56
CA LEU A 240 -1.73 -15.84 14.39
C LEU A 240 -1.48 -14.57 13.56
N SER A 241 -2.54 -13.78 13.30
CA SER A 241 -2.42 -12.53 12.53
C SER A 241 -1.54 -11.49 13.24
N SER A 242 -1.65 -11.38 14.57
CA SER A 242 -0.79 -10.51 15.37
C SER A 242 0.67 -10.97 15.31
N GLN A 243 0.92 -12.28 15.43
CA GLN A 243 2.26 -12.84 15.35
C GLN A 243 2.89 -12.58 13.98
N LEU A 244 2.13 -12.75 12.90
CA LEU A 244 2.62 -12.47 11.55
C LEU A 244 2.88 -10.99 11.31
N LEU A 245 1.94 -10.11 11.67
CA LEU A 245 2.15 -8.68 11.49
C LEU A 245 3.39 -8.21 12.27
N TYR A 246 3.58 -8.68 13.50
CA TYR A 246 4.79 -8.41 14.29
C TYR A 246 6.06 -8.94 13.61
N THR A 247 6.06 -10.19 13.15
CA THR A 247 7.22 -10.80 12.49
C THR A 247 7.58 -10.06 11.21
N HIS A 248 6.57 -9.72 10.41
CA HIS A 248 6.72 -9.02 9.14
C HIS A 248 7.29 -7.61 9.36
N THR A 249 6.71 -6.82 10.28
CA THR A 249 7.20 -5.45 10.55
C THR A 249 8.63 -5.45 11.09
N GLN A 250 9.00 -6.42 11.94
CA GLN A 250 10.37 -6.55 12.42
C GLN A 250 11.36 -6.90 11.31
N ALA A 251 10.99 -7.78 10.39
CA ALA A 251 11.83 -8.13 9.26
C ALA A 251 12.06 -6.94 8.32
N LEU A 252 11.03 -6.13 8.08
CA LEU A 252 11.10 -4.95 7.23
C LEU A 252 11.87 -3.80 7.91
N ASN A 253 11.68 -3.59 9.21
CA ASN A 253 12.39 -2.57 9.99
C ASN A 253 13.91 -2.83 10.01
N LYS A 254 14.34 -4.10 10.08
CA LYS A 254 15.76 -4.50 9.99
C LYS A 254 16.41 -4.18 8.64
N ARG A 255 15.59 -3.97 7.59
CA ARG A 255 16.04 -3.66 6.22
C ARG A 255 15.77 -2.20 5.84
N ASP A 256 15.33 -1.38 6.79
CA ASP A 256 14.93 0.02 6.58
C ASP A 256 13.92 0.19 5.42
N ILE A 257 12.99 -0.76 5.30
CA ILE A 257 11.90 -0.69 4.32
C ILE A 257 10.75 0.14 4.92
N PRO A 258 10.32 1.23 4.27
CA PRO A 258 9.20 2.03 4.75
C PRO A 258 7.94 1.18 4.65
N THR A 259 7.27 1.01 5.80
CA THR A 259 6.18 0.05 5.93
C THR A 259 5.02 0.67 6.67
N TYR A 260 3.83 0.43 6.14
CA TYR A 260 2.56 0.82 6.71
C TYR A 260 1.49 -0.21 6.35
N CYS A 261 0.32 -0.10 6.96
CA CYS A 261 -0.85 -0.87 6.57
C CYS A 261 -2.11 -0.02 6.73
N HIS A 262 -3.22 -0.50 6.17
CA HIS A 262 -4.52 0.10 6.39
C HIS A 262 -5.53 -0.95 6.86
N THR A 263 -6.63 -0.46 7.42
CA THR A 263 -7.79 -1.31 7.71
C THR A 263 -9.08 -0.51 7.64
N ALA A 264 -10.16 -1.19 7.25
CA ALA A 264 -11.48 -0.58 7.21
C ALA A 264 -11.95 -0.12 8.59
N LYS A 265 -12.74 0.96 8.61
CA LYS A 265 -13.27 1.57 9.86
C LYS A 265 -14.12 0.60 10.69
N ASN A 266 -14.76 -0.37 10.03
CA ASN A 266 -15.56 -1.43 10.67
C ASN A 266 -14.74 -2.67 11.07
N ASN A 267 -13.49 -2.82 10.63
CA ASN A 267 -12.65 -3.96 10.97
C ASN A 267 -11.96 -3.78 12.33
N LYS A 268 -12.77 -3.90 13.39
CA LYS A 268 -12.33 -3.72 14.79
C LYS A 268 -11.29 -4.73 15.24
N ILE A 269 -11.26 -5.91 14.61
CA ILE A 269 -10.29 -6.96 14.92
C ILE A 269 -8.88 -6.48 14.56
N ILE A 270 -8.67 -6.02 13.31
CA ILE A 270 -7.35 -5.55 12.88
C ILE A 270 -6.98 -4.23 13.58
N GLN A 271 -7.92 -3.35 13.86
CA GLN A 271 -7.65 -2.15 14.68
C GLN A 271 -7.09 -2.53 16.06
N LYS A 272 -7.67 -3.54 16.73
CA LYS A 272 -7.16 -4.06 18.00
C LYS A 272 -5.77 -4.70 17.86
N VAL A 273 -5.51 -5.40 16.75
CA VAL A 273 -4.17 -5.94 16.45
C VAL A 273 -3.15 -4.80 16.31
N CYS A 274 -3.44 -3.78 15.50
CA CYS A 274 -2.57 -2.61 15.34
C CYS A 274 -2.31 -1.91 16.68
N TYR A 275 -3.35 -1.72 17.48
CA TYR A 275 -3.24 -1.15 18.82
C TYR A 275 -2.32 -1.98 19.73
N ASN A 276 -2.54 -3.29 19.85
CA ASN A 276 -1.73 -4.17 20.72
C ASN A 276 -0.26 -4.26 20.27
N LEU A 277 0.00 -4.10 18.98
CA LEU A 277 1.35 -4.08 18.41
C LEU A 277 1.97 -2.67 18.40
N HIS A 278 1.29 -1.68 18.99
CA HIS A 278 1.69 -0.28 19.05
C HIS A 278 2.00 0.32 17.67
N LEU A 279 1.25 -0.07 16.64
CA LEU A 279 1.22 0.68 15.39
C LEU A 279 0.50 2.00 15.63
N LEU A 280 1.07 3.07 15.11
CA LEU A 280 0.56 4.43 15.27
C LEU A 280 -0.47 4.71 14.18
N SER A 281 -1.66 5.14 14.58
CA SER A 281 -2.65 5.70 13.65
C SER A 281 -2.09 6.99 13.08
N MET A 282 -2.11 7.13 11.75
CA MET A 282 -1.70 8.36 11.09
C MET A 282 -2.82 9.40 11.12
N PRO A 283 -2.47 10.71 11.10
CA PRO A 283 -3.46 11.79 11.04
C PRO A 283 -4.19 11.87 9.70
N CYS A 284 -3.62 11.28 8.64
CA CYS A 284 -4.24 11.16 7.33
C CYS A 284 -4.88 9.78 7.12
N SER A 285 -5.77 9.67 6.14
CA SER A 285 -6.45 8.44 5.76
C SER A 285 -5.75 7.71 4.60
N TRP A 286 -6.02 6.42 4.47
CA TRP A 286 -5.79 5.70 3.22
C TRP A 286 -7.01 5.89 2.32
N ASN A 287 -6.82 6.33 1.09
CA ASN A 287 -7.90 6.64 0.17
C ASN A 287 -7.70 5.90 -1.16
N GLN A 288 -8.80 5.38 -1.69
CA GLN A 288 -8.86 4.74 -2.98
C GLN A 288 -10.11 5.18 -3.75
N TRP A 289 -9.93 5.43 -5.03
CA TRP A 289 -11.01 5.70 -5.98
C TRP A 289 -10.90 4.68 -7.10
N HIS A 290 -11.92 3.84 -7.25
CA HIS A 290 -12.06 2.95 -8.39
C HIS A 290 -12.94 3.64 -9.43
N CYS A 291 -12.35 3.96 -10.58
CA CYS A 291 -13.01 4.68 -11.65
C CYS A 291 -13.28 3.73 -12.83
N VAL A 292 -14.54 3.68 -13.27
CA VAL A 292 -15.00 2.85 -14.38
C VAL A 292 -15.62 3.77 -15.44
N PRO A 293 -15.10 3.78 -16.68
CA PRO A 293 -15.71 4.53 -17.78
C PRO A 293 -17.17 4.12 -18.00
N LEU A 294 -18.05 5.09 -18.29
CA LEU A 294 -19.45 4.84 -18.65
C LEU A 294 -19.62 4.47 -20.13
#